data_AF-A0A4V1UEV2-F1
#
_entry.id   AF-A0A4V1UEV2-F1
#
_cell.length_a   1.000
_cell.length_b   1.000
_cell.length_c   1.000
_cell.angle_alpha   90.00
_cell.angle_beta   90.00
_cell.angle_gamma   90.00
#
_symmetry.space_group_name_H-M   'P 1'
#
loop_
_entity.id
_entity.type
_entity.pdbx_description
1 polymer ?
#
loop_
_entity_poly.entity_id
_entity_poly.type
_entity_poly.pdbx_seq_one_letter_code
_entity_poly.pdbx_strand_id
1 'polypeptide(L)' 'MLKPLITTELIENIVSLIPDNWLISEDGSETPGSMRKIYVAFLESRINHADVFLKEALNARSTII' A
#
# COMPACT_ATOMS: atom_id res chain seq x y z
N MET A 1 -5.97 3.89 -17.02
CA MET A 1 -5.41 2.85 -16.15
C MET A 1 -4.43 3.52 -15.20
N LEU A 2 -4.68 3.48 -13.88
CA LEU A 2 -3.84 4.18 -12.89
C LEU A 2 -2.61 3.36 -12.46
N LYS A 3 -2.71 2.02 -12.49
CA LYS A 3 -1.66 1.08 -12.07
C LYS A 3 -0.25 1.39 -12.62
N PRO A 4 -0.06 1.71 -13.92
CA PRO A 4 1.27 2.01 -14.46
C PRO A 4 1.89 3.31 -13.93
N LEU A 5 1.09 4.20 -13.35
CA LEU A 5 1.56 5.48 -12.79
C LEU A 5 2.05 5.32 -11.35
N ILE A 6 1.80 4.17 -10.72
CA ILE A 6 2.16 3.90 -9.33
C ILE A 6 3.46 3.10 -9.31
N THR A 7 4.59 3.80 -9.36
CA THR A 7 5.93 3.22 -9.30
C THR A 7 6.40 3.01 -7.86
N THR A 8 7.38 2.13 -7.65
CA THR A 8 8.05 1.96 -6.35
C THR A 8 8.57 3.30 -5.81
N GLU A 9 9.20 4.10 -6.65
CA GLU A 9 9.70 5.43 -6.27
C GLU A 9 8.59 6.36 -5.78
N LEU A 10 7.41 6.34 -6.42
CA LEU A 10 6.26 7.13 -5.95
C LEU A 10 5.81 6.67 -4.56
N ILE A 11 5.76 5.35 -4.32
CA ILE A 11 5.38 4.77 -3.03
C ILE A 11 6.39 5.17 -1.96
N GLU A 12 7.69 5.02 -2.23
CA GLU A 12 8.76 5.42 -1.30
C GLU A 12 8.69 6.91 -0.96
N ASN A 13 8.49 7.77 -1.97
CA ASN A 13 8.32 9.21 -1.77
C ASN A 13 7.12 9.51 -0.88
N ILE A 14 5.97 8.88 -1.12
CA ILE A 14 4.78 9.08 -0.29
C ILE A 14 5.03 8.59 1.15
N VAL A 15 5.60 7.39 1.31
CA VAL A 15 5.88 6.83 2.64
C VAL A 15 6.92 7.67 3.39
N SER A 16 7.84 8.34 2.70
CA SER A 16 8.82 9.26 3.31
C SER A 16 8.18 10.49 3.95
N LEU A 17 7.01 10.93 3.47
CA LEU A 17 6.29 12.09 4.00
C LEU A 17 5.60 11.83 5.34
N ILE A 18 5.47 10.55 5.74
CA ILE A 18 4.85 10.19 7.01
C ILE A 18 5.74 10.73 8.14
N PRO A 19 5.21 11.44 9.14
CA PRO A 19 6.00 11.86 10.29
C PRO A 19 6.49 10.68 11.15
N ASP A 20 7.71 10.76 11.70
CA ASP A 20 8.25 9.67 12.56
C ASP A 20 7.39 9.42 13.80
N ASN A 21 6.75 10.45 14.35
CA ASN A 21 5.86 10.32 15.51
C ASN A 21 4.56 9.56 15.21
N TRP A 22 4.26 9.22 13.96
CA TRP A 22 3.15 8.34 13.60
C TRP A 22 3.60 6.88 13.50
N LEU A 23 4.90 6.65 13.35
CA LEU A 23 5.51 5.33 13.18
C LEU A 23 5.95 4.79 14.54
N ILE A 24 4.96 4.56 15.39
CA ILE A 24 5.13 4.03 16.74
C ILE A 24 4.72 2.55 16.70
N SER A 25 5.63 1.64 17.05
CA SER A 25 5.28 0.23 17.28
C SER A 25 4.79 0.08 18.73
N GLU A 26 3.69 -0.66 18.92
CA GLU A 26 3.03 -0.81 20.23
C GLU A 26 3.94 -1.48 21.28
N ASP A 27 4.84 -2.34 20.81
CA ASP A 27 5.81 -3.09 21.59
C ASP A 27 7.23 -2.50 21.54
N GLY A 28 7.43 -1.39 20.82
CA GLY A 28 8.73 -0.73 20.63
C GLY A 28 9.77 -1.55 19.85
N SER A 29 9.36 -2.63 19.19
CA SER A 29 10.26 -3.53 18.45
C SER A 29 10.75 -2.94 17.13
N GLU A 30 9.99 -2.02 16.53
CA GLU A 30 10.28 -1.48 15.21
C GLU A 30 10.68 0.00 15.27
N THR A 31 11.71 0.36 14.49
CA THR A 31 12.08 1.76 14.28
C THR A 31 11.21 2.39 13.19
N PRO A 32 11.01 3.73 13.19
CA PRO A 32 10.30 4.42 12.11
C PRO A 32 10.83 4.05 10.71
N GLY A 33 12.15 3.95 10.54
CA GLY A 33 12.76 3.55 9.28
C GLY A 33 12.42 2.11 8.86
N SER A 34 12.34 1.17 9.82
CA SER A 34 11.91 -0.21 9.55
C SER A 34 10.42 -0.26 9.17
N MET A 35 9.58 0.45 9.91
CA MET A 35 8.15 0.54 9.61
C MET A 35 7.87 1.12 8.22
N ARG A 36 8.62 2.14 7.79
CA ARG A 36 8.52 2.66 6.41
C ARG A 36 8.79 1.58 5.36
N LYS A 37 9.82 0.75 5.56
CA LYS A 37 10.12 -0.36 4.63
C LYS A 37 8.98 -1.38 4.60
N ILE A 38 8.40 -1.70 5.76
CA ILE A 38 7.23 -2.58 5.85
C ILE A 38 6.04 -1.99 5.09
N TYR A 39 5.77 -0.68 5.24
CA TYR A 39 4.70 0.00 4.50
C TYR A 39 4.94 0.00 2.99
N VAL A 40 6.16 0.30 2.53
CA VAL A 40 6.51 0.24 1.11
C VAL A 40 6.23 -1.17 0.57
N ALA A 41 6.78 -2.21 1.19
CA ALA A 41 6.60 -3.60 0.76
C ALA A 41 5.12 -4.02 0.75
N PHE A 42 4.34 -3.58 1.75
CA PHE A 42 2.91 -3.85 1.81
C PHE A 42 2.14 -3.19 0.65
N LEU A 43 2.44 -1.92 0.36
CA LEU A 43 1.77 -1.17 -0.71
C LEU A 43 2.14 -1.72 -2.09
N GLU A 44 3.40 -2.09 -2.32
CA GLU A 44 3.85 -2.75 -3.55
C GLU A 44 3.12 -4.08 -3.77
N SER A 45 3.05 -4.91 -2.72
CA SER A 45 2.31 -6.18 -2.77
C SER A 45 0.85 -5.95 -3.13
N ARG A 46 0.20 -4.94 -2.53
CA ARG A 46 -1.19 -4.59 -2.84
C ARG A 46 -1.39 -4.19 -4.30
N ILE A 47 -0.50 -3.39 -4.87
CA ILE A 47 -0.60 -2.95 -6.26
C ILE A 47 -0.40 -4.12 -7.22
N ASN A 48 0.52 -5.03 -6.93
CA ASN A 48 0.72 -6.24 -7.73
C ASN A 48 -0.54 -7.11 -7.80
N HIS A 49 -1.29 -7.18 -6.69
CA HIS A 49 -2.55 -7.93 -6.61
C HIS A 49 -3.80 -7.10 -6.93
N ALA A 50 -3.67 -5.84 -7.37
CA ALA A 50 -4.79 -4.92 -7.62
C ALA A 50 -5.83 -5.48 -8.61
N ASP A 51 -5.40 -6.32 -9.55
CA ASP A 51 -6.27 -6.90 -10.58
C ASP A 51 -7.32 -7.85 -9.97
N VAL A 52 -7.00 -8.49 -8.84
CA VAL A 52 -7.92 -9.36 -8.09
C VAL A 52 -9.06 -8.53 -7.50
N PHE A 53 -8.74 -7.40 -6.86
CA PHE A 53 -9.75 -6.49 -6.30
C PHE A 53 -10.64 -5.89 -7.38
N LEU A 54 -10.07 -5.53 -8.53
CA LEU A 54 -10.84 -5.01 -9.66
C LEU A 54 -11.82 -6.06 -10.19
N LYS A 55 -11.36 -7.31 -10.34
CA LYS A 55 -12.21 -8.41 -10.79
C LYS A 55 -13.38 -8.66 -9.84
N GLU A 56 -13.13 -8.70 -8.53
CA GLU A 56 -14.21 -8.91 -7.56
C GLU A 56 -15.19 -7.73 -7.49
N ALA A 57 -14.71 -6.49 -7.62
CA ALA A 57 -15.59 -5.33 -7.71
C ALA A 57 -16.50 -5.36 -8.96
N LEU A 58 -15.95 -5.81 -10.11
CA LEU A 58 -16.72 -6.01 -11.33
C LEU A 58 -17.73 -7.16 -11.20
N ASN A 59 -17.33 -8.28 -10.60
CA ASN A 59 -18.21 -9.41 -10.32
C ASN A 59 -19.37 -8.98 -9.43
N ALA A 60 -19.10 -8.32 -8.29
CA ALA A 60 -20.13 -7.83 -7.38
C ALA A 60 -21.11 -6.88 -8.07
N ARG A 61 -20.63 -5.98 -8.95
CA ARG A 61 -21.49 -5.13 -9.76
C ARG A 61 -22.39 -5.93 -10.71
N SER A 62 -21.88 -7.01 -11.30
CA SER A 62 -22.65 -7.86 -12.22
C SER A 62 -23.71 -8.73 -11.53
N THR A 63 -23.57 -9.00 -10.23
CA THR A 63 -24.55 -9.77 -9.44
C THR A 63 -25.75 -8.94 -8.97
N ILE A 64 -25.70 -7.60 -9.08
CA ILE A 64 -26.80 -6.69 -8.70
C ILE A 64 -27.78 -6.47 -9.87
N ILE A 65 -27.55 -7.10 -11.03
CA ILE A 65 -28.37 -6.97 -12.24
C ILE A 65 -29.19 -8.24 -12.46
#